data_AF-A0A812QIU8-F1
#
_entry.id   AF-A0A812QIU8-F1
#
_cell.length_a   1.000
_cell.length_b   1.000
_cell.length_c   1.000
_cell.angle_alpha   90.00
_cell.angle_beta   90.00
_cell.angle_gamma   90.00
#
_symmetry.space_group_name_H-M   'P 1'
#
loop_
_entity.id
_entity.type
_entity.pdbx_description
1 polymer ?
#
loop_
_entity_poly.entity_id
_entity_poly.type
_entity_poly.pdbx_seq_one_letter_code
_entity_poly.pdbx_strand_id
1 'polypeptide(L)'
;MSSTRSCKQVLASLRDAPKLQDCLKICGLCYSLFHAEALARVTKTQLFREVKIEQPPDVPVYTRVEWGAAKTKIFDRFLEKVQRMLGEKYLHFLFGQVEIVRGSRLQRVYFLVPKAIRVLKNHSLVHKWQEECLVNVKRTSPEAQIDDFADLVNGEYISFVQKQFDLLGKPWPFNRAGEVIALCINSTMLTTAIINSILVFVYTSSYSEHSILEQDIHYPNQLSVYILTFFAGIHFSLSLLWLGFYVLSYSGWIIETKVDKWRDENPQLQSQLNNPLYRLSLQAKFFCSDGQLLYTLFLLAFSFLGLFVSFLFNAVNTIDLCMRIPILAKVIESMTQSVEQVAGTMVLGFCIQYIAVGAGFLLFSQGYGFADKDTSGCSTLMECLRAHFDYGFRSAPVWGSPKLTYTRFTFDYIYNLVIILIMAAIISGIIIDAFADLKEEQKSIEDKMKSSCFICSLSKSELERKRVKFENHILKDHYMWAYARFLLYLEETDPAELNGPESYVKQQIKENNTGFFPIARCIAMESSDAGEEHLEREVRVKDLDEFKEKINAMAEDTEIMVQTERGMKADMKELRDVVTQQSQKVQALNLLLASDEDGDKKKKKKAKG
;
A
#
# COMPACT_ATOMS: atom_id res chain seq x y z
N MET A 1 -30.01 -12.02 -19.59
CA MET A 1 -29.47 -10.72 -20.01
C MET A 1 -30.53 -9.62 -20.22
N SER A 2 -31.84 -9.93 -20.35
CA SER A 2 -32.90 -8.89 -20.51
C SER A 2 -33.62 -8.44 -19.23
N SER A 3 -33.26 -8.94 -18.04
CA SER A 3 -33.96 -8.62 -16.78
C SER A 3 -33.30 -7.53 -15.92
N THR A 4 -32.13 -7.01 -16.33
CA THR A 4 -31.33 -6.04 -15.56
C THR A 4 -32.00 -4.67 -15.39
N ARG A 5 -32.79 -4.23 -16.38
CA ARG A 5 -33.56 -2.97 -16.31
C ARG A 5 -34.75 -3.04 -15.36
N SER A 6 -35.43 -4.18 -15.30
CA SER A 6 -36.69 -4.33 -14.58
C SER A 6 -36.51 -4.26 -13.05
N CYS A 7 -35.49 -4.91 -12.50
CA CYS A 7 -35.26 -4.90 -11.05
C CYS A 7 -34.80 -3.52 -10.55
N LYS A 8 -33.89 -2.85 -11.27
CA LYS A 8 -33.43 -1.48 -10.94
C LYS A 8 -34.54 -0.43 -11.03
N GLN A 9 -35.48 -0.57 -11.97
CA GLN A 9 -36.61 0.37 -12.13
C GLN A 9 -37.71 0.18 -11.09
N VAL A 10 -37.98 -1.05 -10.63
CA VAL A 10 -38.93 -1.32 -9.53
C VAL A 10 -38.46 -0.67 -8.22
N LEU A 11 -37.14 -0.63 -7.98
CA LEU A 11 -36.51 -0.01 -6.82
C LEU A 11 -36.74 1.51 -6.70
N ALA A 12 -36.98 2.21 -7.81
CA ALA A 12 -37.22 3.66 -7.80
C ALA A 12 -38.64 4.05 -7.31
N SER A 13 -39.56 3.09 -7.24
CA SER A 13 -40.99 3.32 -6.93
C SER A 13 -41.38 3.13 -5.45
N LEU A 14 -40.44 2.73 -4.58
CA LEU A 14 -40.69 2.38 -3.18
C LEU A 14 -40.14 3.44 -2.22
N ARG A 15 -40.69 4.66 -2.25
CA ARG A 15 -40.09 5.85 -1.62
C ARG A 15 -40.33 6.02 -0.10
N ASP A 16 -41.16 5.20 0.54
CA ASP A 16 -41.57 5.44 1.93
C ASP A 16 -41.60 4.12 2.74
N ALA A 17 -40.59 3.88 3.60
CA ALA A 17 -40.63 3.13 4.87
C ALA A 17 -39.25 2.57 5.30
N PRO A 18 -39.00 2.37 6.62
CA PRO A 18 -37.84 1.65 7.17
C PRO A 18 -37.64 0.23 6.60
N LYS A 19 -38.68 -0.34 5.98
CA LYS A 19 -38.64 -1.62 5.24
C LYS A 19 -37.82 -1.57 3.93
N LEU A 20 -37.46 -0.39 3.41
CA LEU A 20 -36.74 -0.25 2.13
C LEU A 20 -35.31 -0.79 2.21
N GLN A 21 -34.57 -0.52 3.29
CA GLN A 21 -33.21 -1.02 3.44
C GLN A 21 -33.18 -2.55 3.59
N ASP A 22 -34.13 -3.11 4.33
CA ASP A 22 -34.30 -4.55 4.47
C ASP A 22 -34.64 -5.20 3.12
N CYS A 23 -35.53 -4.59 2.34
CA CYS A 23 -35.84 -5.04 0.98
C CYS A 23 -34.62 -4.97 0.05
N LEU A 24 -33.87 -3.86 0.06
CA LEU A 24 -32.64 -3.70 -0.74
C LEU A 24 -31.60 -4.78 -0.38
N LYS A 25 -31.42 -5.06 0.90
CA LYS A 25 -30.50 -6.09 1.38
C LYS A 25 -30.94 -7.49 0.98
N ILE A 26 -32.24 -7.82 1.08
CA ILE A 26 -32.79 -9.09 0.57
C ILE A 26 -32.54 -9.21 -0.93
N CYS A 27 -32.88 -8.19 -1.72
CA CYS A 27 -32.68 -8.19 -3.17
C CYS A 27 -31.22 -8.37 -3.55
N GLY A 28 -30.31 -7.64 -2.90
CA GLY A 28 -28.87 -7.75 -3.12
C GLY A 28 -28.31 -9.12 -2.75
N LEU A 29 -28.77 -9.72 -1.65
CA LEU A 29 -28.42 -11.08 -1.26
C LEU A 29 -28.92 -12.10 -2.29
N CYS A 30 -30.19 -12.05 -2.68
CA CYS A 30 -30.75 -12.92 -3.71
C CYS A 30 -29.99 -12.82 -5.04
N TYR A 31 -29.67 -11.59 -5.47
CA TYR A 31 -28.87 -11.36 -6.68
C TYR A 31 -27.47 -11.97 -6.57
N SER A 32 -26.80 -11.76 -5.43
CA SER A 32 -25.45 -12.29 -5.19
C SER A 32 -25.43 -13.81 -5.19
N LEU A 33 -26.46 -14.44 -4.60
CA LEU A 33 -26.63 -15.89 -4.57
C LEU A 33 -26.85 -16.46 -5.98
N PHE A 34 -27.77 -15.87 -6.75
CA PHE A 34 -28.04 -16.29 -8.13
C PHE A 34 -26.80 -16.12 -9.02
N HIS A 35 -26.10 -14.99 -8.88
CA HIS A 35 -24.87 -14.73 -9.61
C HIS A 35 -23.75 -15.72 -9.22
N ALA A 36 -23.67 -16.12 -7.96
CA ALA A 36 -22.69 -17.11 -7.50
C ALA A 36 -22.98 -18.50 -8.07
N GLU A 37 -24.24 -18.92 -8.11
CA GLU A 37 -24.67 -20.18 -8.71
C GLU A 37 -24.39 -20.20 -10.22
N ALA A 38 -24.78 -19.13 -10.94
CA ALA A 38 -24.57 -19.02 -12.39
C ALA A 38 -23.08 -19.10 -12.78
N LEU A 39 -22.18 -18.56 -11.96
CA LEU A 39 -20.75 -18.56 -12.21
C LEU A 39 -19.99 -19.68 -11.50
N ALA A 40 -20.65 -20.53 -10.71
CA ALA A 40 -20.02 -21.60 -9.94
C ALA A 40 -19.16 -22.54 -10.79
N ARG A 41 -19.57 -22.79 -12.05
CA ARG A 41 -18.82 -23.61 -13.02
C ARG A 41 -17.52 -22.94 -13.47
N VAL A 42 -17.51 -21.61 -13.58
CA VAL A 42 -16.37 -20.80 -14.05
C VAL A 42 -15.40 -20.52 -12.91
N THR A 43 -15.91 -20.20 -11.71
CA THR A 43 -15.09 -19.88 -10.54
C THR A 43 -14.51 -21.11 -9.83
N LYS A 44 -14.87 -22.34 -10.25
CA LYS A 44 -14.44 -23.63 -9.67
C LYS A 44 -14.64 -23.73 -8.15
N THR A 45 -15.49 -22.89 -7.57
CA THR A 45 -15.79 -22.87 -6.14
C THR A 45 -16.72 -24.02 -5.79
N GLN A 46 -16.22 -25.03 -5.07
CA GLN A 46 -16.96 -26.25 -4.70
C GLN A 46 -18.25 -25.98 -3.89
N LEU A 47 -18.33 -24.87 -3.16
CA LEU A 47 -19.40 -24.55 -2.20
C LEU A 47 -20.77 -24.20 -2.80
N PHE A 48 -20.86 -23.84 -4.08
CA PHE A 48 -22.13 -23.45 -4.73
C PHE A 48 -22.78 -24.57 -5.54
N ARG A 49 -22.20 -25.77 -5.56
CA ARG A 49 -22.73 -26.92 -6.32
C ARG A 49 -23.97 -27.55 -5.71
N GLU A 50 -24.26 -27.32 -4.43
CA GLU A 50 -25.25 -28.08 -3.66
C GLU A 50 -26.34 -27.22 -2.98
N VAL A 51 -26.51 -25.97 -3.40
CA VAL A 51 -27.62 -25.14 -2.87
C VAL A 51 -28.93 -25.56 -3.55
N LYS A 52 -29.63 -26.53 -2.96
CA LYS A 52 -31.03 -26.84 -3.34
C LYS A 52 -31.97 -25.85 -2.65
N ILE A 53 -32.57 -24.95 -3.42
CA ILE A 53 -33.64 -24.08 -2.92
C ILE A 53 -34.94 -24.90 -2.91
N GLU A 54 -35.24 -25.56 -1.80
CA GLU A 54 -36.54 -26.22 -1.63
C GLU A 54 -37.60 -25.19 -1.22
N GLN A 55 -38.64 -25.07 -2.05
CA GLN A 55 -39.83 -24.27 -1.72
C GLN A 55 -40.71 -25.13 -0.80
N PRO A 56 -41.00 -24.72 0.45
CA PRO A 56 -41.93 -25.47 1.28
C PRO A 56 -43.32 -25.43 0.63
N PRO A 57 -44.04 -26.55 0.55
CA PRO A 57 -45.29 -26.67 -0.22
C PRO A 57 -46.43 -25.75 0.27
N ASP A 58 -46.35 -25.23 1.50
CA ASP A 58 -47.45 -24.51 2.17
C ASP A 58 -47.15 -23.04 2.52
N VAL A 59 -46.28 -22.34 1.77
CA VAL A 59 -46.02 -20.92 2.06
C VAL A 59 -47.03 -20.02 1.33
N PRO A 60 -47.87 -19.24 2.04
CA PRO A 60 -48.82 -18.34 1.39
C PRO A 60 -48.10 -17.25 0.61
N VAL A 61 -48.58 -16.98 -0.61
CA VAL A 61 -48.12 -15.86 -1.44
C VAL A 61 -48.77 -14.59 -0.90
N TYR A 62 -48.02 -13.82 -0.10
CA TYR A 62 -48.52 -12.59 0.50
C TYR A 62 -48.80 -11.52 -0.57
N THR A 63 -50.02 -10.99 -0.60
CA THR A 63 -50.42 -9.82 -1.39
C THR A 63 -49.93 -8.51 -0.76
N ARG A 64 -49.88 -7.40 -1.51
CA ARG A 64 -49.36 -6.10 -1.06
C ARG A 64 -50.03 -5.57 0.23
N VAL A 65 -51.29 -5.93 0.45
CA VAL A 65 -52.09 -5.56 1.64
C VAL A 65 -51.75 -6.45 2.84
N GLU A 66 -51.57 -7.75 2.62
CA GLU A 66 -51.11 -8.71 3.63
C GLU A 66 -49.66 -8.42 4.06
N TRP A 67 -48.81 -7.92 3.15
CA TRP A 67 -47.46 -7.41 3.42
C TRP A 67 -47.42 -6.20 4.36
N GLY A 68 -48.43 -5.32 4.25
CA GLY A 68 -48.54 -4.13 5.10
C GLY A 68 -48.95 -4.47 6.53
N ALA A 69 -49.87 -5.44 6.69
CA ALA A 69 -50.42 -5.87 7.96
C ALA A 69 -49.53 -6.88 8.72
N ALA A 70 -48.69 -7.63 7.99
CA ALA A 70 -47.78 -8.59 8.57
C ALA A 70 -46.63 -7.88 9.31
N LYS A 71 -46.60 -7.98 10.65
CA LYS A 71 -45.42 -7.71 11.50
C LYS A 71 -44.34 -8.79 11.31
N THR A 72 -44.08 -9.17 10.06
CA THR A 72 -43.33 -10.37 9.76
C THR A 72 -41.83 -10.10 9.86
N LYS A 73 -41.19 -10.88 10.73
CA LYS A 73 -39.74 -11.13 10.77
C LYS A 73 -39.25 -11.86 9.50
N ILE A 74 -39.80 -11.57 8.32
CA ILE A 74 -39.42 -12.21 7.04
C ILE A 74 -37.97 -11.93 6.75
N PHE A 75 -37.51 -10.69 6.98
CA PHE A 75 -36.12 -10.31 6.85
C PHE A 75 -35.23 -11.16 7.77
N ASP A 76 -35.55 -11.23 9.07
CA ASP A 76 -34.80 -12.04 10.02
C ASP A 76 -34.80 -13.53 9.64
N ARG A 77 -35.95 -14.07 9.20
CA ARG A 77 -36.10 -15.47 8.81
C ARG A 77 -35.36 -15.79 7.52
N PHE A 78 -35.34 -14.85 6.56
CA PHE A 78 -34.58 -14.97 5.32
C PHE A 78 -33.08 -14.94 5.60
N LEU A 79 -32.61 -13.95 6.37
CA LEU A 79 -31.22 -13.84 6.79
C LEU A 79 -30.78 -15.07 7.58
N GLU A 80 -31.56 -15.52 8.55
CA GLU A 80 -31.26 -16.72 9.33
C GLU A 80 -31.13 -17.95 8.43
N LYS A 81 -32.04 -18.13 7.46
CA LYS A 81 -31.94 -19.23 6.49
C LYS A 81 -30.69 -19.11 5.60
N VAL A 82 -30.41 -17.94 5.04
CA VAL A 82 -29.24 -17.71 4.17
C VAL A 82 -27.94 -17.93 4.95
N GLN A 83 -27.87 -17.42 6.18
CA GLN A 83 -26.72 -17.60 7.07
C GLN A 83 -26.53 -19.06 7.48
N ARG A 84 -27.61 -19.81 7.75
CA ARG A 84 -27.54 -21.25 8.02
C ARG A 84 -27.10 -22.06 6.80
N MET A 85 -27.54 -21.68 5.59
CA MET A 85 -27.19 -22.39 4.35
C MET A 85 -25.72 -22.25 3.95
N LEU A 86 -25.15 -21.05 4.08
CA LEU A 86 -23.82 -20.74 3.56
C LEU A 86 -22.78 -20.45 4.63
N GLY A 87 -23.18 -20.22 5.87
CA GLY A 87 -22.33 -19.73 6.97
C GLY A 87 -22.09 -18.21 6.88
N GLU A 88 -22.15 -17.51 8.02
CA GLU A 88 -22.00 -16.04 8.07
C GLU A 88 -20.69 -15.56 7.40
N LYS A 89 -19.57 -16.25 7.63
CA LYS A 89 -18.25 -15.88 7.11
C LYS A 89 -18.19 -15.86 5.57
N TYR A 90 -18.93 -16.72 4.89
CA TYR A 90 -18.90 -16.83 3.43
C TYR A 90 -19.72 -15.74 2.75
N LEU A 91 -20.78 -15.26 3.43
CA LEU A 91 -21.65 -14.23 2.89
C LEU A 91 -20.90 -12.92 2.62
N HIS A 92 -19.91 -12.58 3.46
CA HIS A 92 -19.05 -11.40 3.32
C HIS A 92 -18.15 -11.42 2.06
N PHE A 93 -17.91 -12.58 1.46
CA PHE A 93 -17.15 -12.69 0.21
C PHE A 93 -18.05 -12.65 -1.03
N LEU A 94 -19.37 -12.70 -0.85
CA LEU A 94 -20.34 -12.61 -1.93
C LEU A 94 -20.97 -11.22 -1.97
N PHE A 95 -21.42 -10.77 -0.80
CA PHE A 95 -22.19 -9.55 -0.64
C PHE A 95 -21.43 -8.58 0.26
N GLY A 96 -21.15 -7.40 -0.28
CA GLY A 96 -20.53 -6.31 0.44
C GLY A 96 -21.58 -5.29 0.91
N GLN A 97 -21.35 -4.73 2.09
CA GLN A 97 -22.13 -3.64 2.65
C GLN A 97 -21.15 -2.60 3.19
N VAL A 98 -21.35 -1.33 2.86
CA VAL A 98 -20.59 -0.19 3.40
C VAL A 98 -21.54 0.96 3.76
N GLU A 99 -21.12 1.82 4.68
CA GLU A 99 -21.81 3.06 5.03
C GLU A 99 -21.03 4.23 4.45
N ILE A 100 -21.71 5.14 3.76
CA ILE A 100 -21.05 6.32 3.17
C ILE A 100 -21.81 7.59 3.52
N VAL A 101 -21.08 8.70 3.57
CA VAL A 101 -21.59 10.06 3.74
C VAL A 101 -21.81 10.67 2.37
N ARG A 102 -23.00 11.22 2.13
CA ARG A 102 -23.30 12.03 0.94
C ARG A 102 -24.09 13.26 1.37
N GLY A 103 -23.51 14.44 1.19
CA GLY A 103 -24.03 15.66 1.81
C GLY A 103 -24.00 15.50 3.33
N SER A 104 -25.15 15.73 3.98
CA SER A 104 -25.32 15.57 5.42
C SER A 104 -25.75 14.17 5.89
N ARG A 105 -26.07 13.26 4.96
CA ARG A 105 -26.72 11.98 5.24
C ARG A 105 -25.77 10.79 5.20
N LEU A 106 -25.99 9.85 6.13
CA LEU A 106 -25.43 8.51 6.06
C LEU A 106 -26.36 7.58 5.26
N GLN A 107 -25.78 6.80 4.34
CA GLN A 107 -26.51 5.82 3.54
C GLN A 107 -25.74 4.50 3.46
N ARG A 108 -26.49 3.39 3.41
CA ARG A 108 -25.94 2.05 3.17
C ARG A 108 -25.88 1.77 1.68
N VAL A 109 -24.71 1.36 1.22
CA VAL A 109 -24.49 0.89 -0.15
C VAL A 109 -24.20 -0.60 -0.11
N TYR A 110 -24.89 -1.33 -0.99
CA TYR A 110 -24.77 -2.77 -1.15
C TYR A 110 -24.18 -3.07 -2.51
N PHE A 111 -23.19 -3.94 -2.57
CA PHE A 111 -22.51 -4.27 -3.82
C PHE A 111 -22.15 -5.76 -3.87
N LEU A 112 -21.96 -6.24 -5.09
CA LEU A 112 -21.46 -7.58 -5.34
C LEU A 112 -19.94 -7.56 -5.21
N VAL A 113 -19.38 -8.42 -4.38
CA VAL A 113 -17.92 -8.48 -4.21
C VAL A 113 -17.24 -8.87 -5.54
N PRO A 114 -16.17 -8.17 -5.95
CA PRO A 114 -15.43 -8.44 -7.19
C PRO A 114 -15.05 -9.91 -7.40
N LYS A 115 -14.96 -10.33 -8.66
CA LYS A 115 -14.62 -11.73 -9.00
C LYS A 115 -13.21 -12.08 -8.52
N ALA A 116 -12.25 -11.16 -8.63
CA ALA A 116 -10.88 -11.35 -8.20
C ALA A 116 -10.79 -11.76 -6.71
N ILE A 117 -11.47 -11.01 -5.84
CA ILE A 117 -11.52 -11.28 -4.39
C ILE A 117 -12.20 -12.61 -4.06
N ARG A 118 -13.28 -12.95 -4.77
CA ARG A 118 -14.00 -14.23 -4.57
C ARG A 118 -13.12 -15.45 -4.84
N VAL A 119 -12.29 -15.38 -5.88
CA VAL A 119 -11.35 -16.45 -6.25
C VAL A 119 -10.14 -16.45 -5.31
N LEU A 120 -9.60 -15.28 -4.99
CA LEU A 120 -8.41 -15.10 -4.15
C LEU A 120 -8.68 -15.13 -2.64
N LYS A 121 -9.88 -15.54 -2.19
CA LYS A 121 -10.32 -15.49 -0.79
C LYS A 121 -9.34 -16.08 0.24
N ASN A 122 -8.60 -17.12 -0.14
CA ASN A 122 -7.66 -17.86 0.71
C ASN A 122 -6.21 -17.70 0.24
N HIS A 123 -5.95 -16.69 -0.61
CA HIS A 123 -4.63 -16.49 -1.18
C HIS A 123 -3.71 -15.86 -0.12
N SER A 124 -2.67 -16.58 0.28
CA SER A 124 -1.77 -16.19 1.38
C SER A 124 -1.14 -14.82 1.17
N LEU A 125 -0.73 -14.47 -0.06
CA LEU A 125 -0.12 -13.17 -0.34
C LEU A 125 -1.11 -12.00 -0.18
N VAL A 126 -2.41 -12.22 -0.45
CA VAL A 126 -3.41 -11.17 -0.27
C VAL A 126 -3.65 -10.94 1.22
N HIS A 127 -3.78 -12.00 2.01
CA HIS A 127 -3.88 -11.88 3.47
C HIS A 127 -2.65 -11.23 4.09
N LYS A 128 -1.45 -11.60 3.64
CA LYS A 128 -0.20 -11.00 4.11
C LYS A 128 -0.16 -9.48 3.84
N TRP A 129 -0.51 -9.06 2.62
CA TRP A 129 -0.59 -7.63 2.29
C TRP A 129 -1.60 -6.90 3.19
N GLN A 130 -2.75 -7.53 3.46
CA GLN A 130 -3.78 -6.97 4.34
C GLN A 130 -3.27 -6.75 5.77
N GLU A 131 -2.53 -7.71 6.31
CA GLU A 131 -1.90 -7.60 7.64
C GLU A 131 -0.83 -6.50 7.68
N GLU A 132 0.03 -6.41 6.65
CA GLU A 132 1.06 -5.38 6.54
C GLU A 132 0.46 -3.97 6.40
N CYS A 133 -0.61 -3.83 5.60
CA CYS A 133 -1.35 -2.58 5.45
C CYS A 133 -1.87 -2.08 6.81
N LEU A 134 -2.40 -2.98 7.64
CA LEU A 134 -2.88 -2.60 8.97
C LEU A 134 -1.77 -2.05 9.86
N VAL A 135 -0.55 -2.56 9.77
CA VAL A 135 0.55 -2.03 10.57
C VAL A 135 1.02 -0.68 10.01
N ASN A 136 1.16 -0.57 8.69
CA ASN A 136 1.79 0.57 8.02
C ASN A 136 0.92 1.83 7.89
N VAL A 137 -0.41 1.73 8.03
CA VAL A 137 -1.30 2.89 7.97
C VAL A 137 -0.96 3.92 9.05
N LYS A 138 -0.80 5.18 8.64
CA LYS A 138 -0.54 6.31 9.54
C LYS A 138 -1.76 6.60 10.43
N ARG A 139 -1.54 6.84 11.73
CA ARG A 139 -2.63 7.02 12.73
C ARG A 139 -2.53 8.33 13.51
N THR A 140 -2.13 9.40 12.85
CA THR A 140 -1.99 10.74 13.47
C THR A 140 -3.34 11.38 13.79
N SER A 141 -4.32 11.23 12.90
CA SER A 141 -5.71 11.67 13.07
C SER A 141 -6.68 10.68 12.39
N PRO A 142 -7.98 10.67 12.75
CA PRO A 142 -8.99 9.90 12.05
C PRO A 142 -9.00 10.12 10.53
N GLU A 143 -8.89 11.37 10.10
CA GLU A 143 -8.88 11.77 8.69
C GLU A 143 -7.63 11.24 8.00
N ALA A 144 -6.44 11.52 8.55
CA ALA A 144 -5.19 11.04 7.97
C ALA A 144 -5.10 9.50 7.91
N GLN A 145 -5.73 8.79 8.85
CA GLN A 145 -5.80 7.33 8.82
C GLN A 145 -6.61 6.82 7.64
N ILE A 146 -7.74 7.46 7.35
CA ILE A 146 -8.60 7.10 6.23
C ILE A 146 -8.00 7.50 4.90
N ASP A 147 -7.37 8.67 4.83
CA ASP A 147 -6.64 9.14 3.65
C ASP A 147 -5.53 8.15 3.26
N ASP A 148 -4.64 7.84 4.21
CA ASP A 148 -3.52 6.92 3.99
C ASP A 148 -4.01 5.49 3.67
N PHE A 149 -5.09 5.03 4.30
CA PHE A 149 -5.72 3.75 3.95
C PHE A 149 -6.31 3.75 2.53
N ALA A 150 -7.03 4.80 2.13
CA ALA A 150 -7.61 4.92 0.81
C ALA A 150 -6.53 5.00 -0.27
N ASP A 151 -5.44 5.73 -0.02
CA ASP A 151 -4.29 5.84 -0.90
C ASP A 151 -3.57 4.50 -1.07
N LEU A 152 -3.33 3.76 0.01
CA LEU A 152 -2.74 2.42 -0.05
C LEU A 152 -3.63 1.44 -0.84
N VAL A 153 -4.94 1.53 -0.65
CA VAL A 153 -5.88 0.66 -1.36
C VAL A 153 -5.93 1.00 -2.85
N ASN A 154 -6.10 2.27 -3.21
CA ASN A 154 -6.22 2.69 -4.59
C ASN A 154 -4.89 2.61 -5.36
N GLY A 155 -3.78 2.99 -4.72
CA GLY A 155 -2.46 3.01 -5.33
C GLY A 155 -1.79 1.63 -5.43
N GLU A 156 -2.04 0.73 -4.48
CA GLU A 156 -1.31 -0.54 -4.40
C GLU A 156 -2.22 -1.77 -4.36
N TYR A 157 -3.18 -1.84 -3.43
CA TYR A 157 -3.99 -3.05 -3.21
C TYR A 157 -4.76 -3.49 -4.45
N ILE A 158 -5.46 -2.56 -5.10
CA ILE A 158 -6.31 -2.83 -6.26
C ILE A 158 -5.46 -3.44 -7.38
N SER A 159 -4.37 -2.77 -7.73
CA SER A 159 -3.43 -3.22 -8.77
C SER A 159 -2.78 -4.56 -8.40
N PHE A 160 -2.45 -4.77 -7.12
CA PHE A 160 -1.90 -6.03 -6.63
C PHE A 160 -2.89 -7.20 -6.76
N VAL A 161 -4.14 -7.01 -6.33
CA VAL A 161 -5.19 -8.04 -6.41
C VAL A 161 -5.50 -8.38 -7.87
N GLN A 162 -5.63 -7.37 -8.73
CA GLN A 162 -5.82 -7.56 -10.17
C GLN A 162 -4.67 -8.36 -10.77
N LYS A 163 -3.42 -8.00 -10.44
CA LYS A 163 -2.24 -8.74 -10.88
C LYS A 163 -2.26 -10.21 -10.45
N GLN A 164 -2.58 -10.49 -9.19
CA GLN A 164 -2.70 -11.88 -8.71
C GLN A 164 -3.79 -12.64 -9.45
N PHE A 165 -4.92 -11.99 -9.74
CA PHE A 165 -6.01 -12.60 -10.48
C PHE A 165 -5.64 -12.87 -11.94
N ASP A 166 -4.95 -11.95 -12.60
CA ASP A 166 -4.47 -12.10 -13.98
C ASP A 166 -3.44 -13.24 -14.10
N LEU A 167 -2.59 -13.41 -13.10
CA LEU A 167 -1.65 -14.53 -13.06
C LEU A 167 -2.40 -15.86 -13.13
N LEU A 168 -3.51 -16.05 -12.41
CA LEU A 168 -4.30 -17.29 -12.46
C LEU A 168 -4.78 -17.66 -13.87
N GLY A 169 -4.96 -16.68 -14.75
CA GLY A 169 -5.34 -16.87 -16.15
C GLY A 169 -4.20 -17.28 -17.09
N LYS A 170 -2.94 -17.15 -16.67
CA LYS A 170 -1.76 -17.51 -17.49
C LYS A 170 -1.58 -19.03 -17.63
N PRO A 171 -0.83 -19.50 -18.63
CA PRO A 171 -0.46 -20.92 -18.70
C PRO A 171 0.47 -21.30 -17.55
N TRP A 172 0.48 -22.59 -17.21
CA TRP A 172 1.46 -23.16 -16.29
C TRP A 172 2.87 -22.96 -16.85
N PRO A 173 3.89 -22.58 -16.03
CA PRO A 173 3.87 -22.48 -14.56
C PRO A 173 3.51 -21.09 -13.99
N PHE A 174 3.29 -20.08 -14.83
CA PHE A 174 3.11 -18.69 -14.38
C PHE A 174 1.82 -18.44 -13.59
N ASN A 175 0.79 -19.28 -13.79
CA ASN A 175 -0.43 -19.21 -12.99
C ASN A 175 -0.28 -19.55 -11.51
N ARG A 176 0.84 -20.17 -11.15
CA ARG A 176 1.19 -20.50 -9.77
C ARG A 176 2.52 -19.86 -9.37
N ALA A 177 2.90 -18.75 -10.01
CA ALA A 177 4.16 -18.08 -9.75
C ALA A 177 4.36 -17.77 -8.25
N GLY A 178 3.32 -17.32 -7.54
CA GLY A 178 3.38 -17.08 -6.10
C GLY A 178 3.66 -18.36 -5.27
N GLU A 179 3.00 -19.47 -5.61
CA GLU A 179 3.23 -20.78 -4.96
C GLU A 179 4.66 -21.30 -5.24
N VAL A 180 5.14 -21.15 -6.48
CA VAL A 180 6.49 -21.55 -6.87
C VAL A 180 7.53 -20.72 -6.13
N ILE A 181 7.36 -19.41 -6.05
CA ILE A 181 8.25 -18.52 -5.28
C ILE A 181 8.26 -18.92 -3.80
N ALA A 182 7.08 -19.15 -3.19
CA ALA A 182 6.99 -19.57 -1.80
C ALA A 182 7.68 -20.94 -1.56
N LEU A 183 7.53 -21.89 -2.48
CA LEU A 183 8.22 -23.16 -2.44
C LEU A 183 9.74 -22.97 -2.53
N CYS A 184 10.22 -22.18 -3.49
CA CYS A 184 11.65 -21.90 -3.64
C CYS A 184 12.22 -21.29 -2.35
N ILE A 185 11.55 -20.28 -1.78
CA ILE A 185 11.95 -19.64 -0.51
C ILE A 185 12.05 -20.67 0.62
N ASN A 186 11.02 -21.48 0.83
CA ASN A 186 11.02 -22.46 1.91
C ASN A 186 12.10 -23.53 1.70
N SER A 187 12.34 -23.93 0.45
CA SER A 187 13.38 -24.90 0.11
C SER A 187 14.80 -24.31 0.20
N THR A 188 15.02 -23.04 -0.14
CA THR A 188 16.32 -22.36 0.05
C THR A 188 16.65 -22.19 1.53
N MET A 189 15.65 -21.89 2.38
CA MET A 189 15.83 -21.86 3.83
C MET A 189 16.28 -23.23 4.38
N LEU A 190 15.59 -24.31 3.98
CA LEU A 190 15.94 -25.67 4.42
C LEU A 190 17.34 -26.07 3.96
N THR A 191 17.66 -25.84 2.68
CA THR A 191 18.97 -26.18 2.12
C THR A 191 20.10 -25.34 2.73
N THR A 192 19.86 -24.06 3.04
CA THR A 192 20.81 -23.21 3.80
C THR A 192 21.12 -23.82 5.16
N ALA A 193 20.10 -24.23 5.92
CA ALA A 193 20.30 -24.84 7.23
C ALA A 193 21.08 -26.16 7.13
N ILE A 194 20.80 -27.00 6.12
CA ILE A 194 21.51 -28.26 5.89
C ILE A 194 22.98 -28.01 5.54
N ILE A 195 23.26 -27.13 4.56
CA ILE A 195 24.62 -26.82 4.12
C ILE A 195 25.45 -26.33 5.30
N ASN A 196 24.96 -25.33 6.02
CA ASN A 196 25.69 -24.73 7.15
C ASN A 196 25.86 -25.72 8.31
N SER A 197 24.88 -26.61 8.56
CA SER A 197 25.04 -27.68 9.55
C SER A 197 26.15 -28.65 9.15
N ILE A 198 26.20 -29.09 7.89
CA ILE A 198 27.26 -29.99 7.39
C ILE A 198 28.63 -29.30 7.47
N LEU A 199 28.72 -28.02 7.09
CA LEU A 199 29.97 -27.26 7.14
C LEU A 199 30.58 -27.24 8.53
N VAL A 200 29.77 -27.08 9.58
CA VAL A 200 30.25 -27.09 10.97
C VAL A 200 30.92 -28.41 11.34
N PHE A 201 30.45 -29.55 10.83
CA PHE A 201 31.01 -30.87 11.18
C PHE A 201 32.19 -31.29 10.32
N VAL A 202 32.28 -30.78 9.08
CA VAL A 202 33.17 -31.33 8.05
C VAL A 202 34.33 -30.39 7.73
N TYR A 203 34.23 -29.09 7.97
CA TYR A 203 35.30 -28.16 7.62
C TYR A 203 36.51 -28.33 8.57
N THR A 204 37.65 -28.82 8.07
CA THR A 204 38.77 -29.30 8.91
C THR A 204 40.08 -28.51 8.82
N SER A 205 40.23 -27.55 7.90
CA SER A 205 41.48 -26.80 7.76
C SER A 205 41.25 -25.31 7.93
N SER A 206 41.85 -24.74 8.97
CA SER A 206 41.60 -23.39 9.48
C SER A 206 42.94 -22.63 9.58
N TYR A 207 42.99 -21.42 9.00
CA TYR A 207 44.07 -20.43 9.12
C TYR A 207 45.46 -20.75 8.52
N SER A 208 45.60 -21.68 7.58
CA SER A 208 46.83 -21.79 6.77
C SER A 208 46.80 -20.84 5.57
N GLU A 209 47.97 -20.35 5.14
CA GLU A 209 48.12 -19.54 3.90
C GLU A 209 47.78 -20.39 2.67
N HIS A 210 46.50 -20.51 2.35
CA HIS A 210 46.02 -21.22 1.17
C HIS A 210 45.11 -20.33 0.32
N SER A 211 45.11 -20.60 -0.98
CA SER A 211 44.27 -19.90 -1.94
C SER A 211 42.80 -20.26 -1.69
N ILE A 212 41.93 -19.25 -1.60
CA ILE A 212 40.47 -19.41 -1.49
C ILE A 212 39.84 -20.24 -2.62
N LEU A 213 40.59 -20.51 -3.69
CA LEU A 213 40.18 -21.29 -4.85
C LEU A 213 40.45 -22.80 -4.71
N GLU A 214 41.26 -23.23 -3.74
CA GLU A 214 41.63 -24.64 -3.52
C GLU A 214 40.65 -25.33 -2.56
N GLN A 215 39.43 -25.54 -3.05
CA GLN A 215 38.29 -25.99 -2.24
C GLN A 215 38.48 -27.37 -1.59
N ASP A 216 39.18 -28.31 -2.24
CA ASP A 216 39.25 -29.72 -1.81
C ASP A 216 40.15 -29.97 -0.60
N ILE A 217 41.09 -29.07 -0.31
CA ILE A 217 42.10 -29.26 0.74
C ILE A 217 41.48 -29.11 2.15
N HIS A 218 40.34 -28.44 2.25
CA HIS A 218 39.71 -28.09 3.52
C HIS A 218 38.72 -29.14 4.06
N TYR A 219 38.49 -30.23 3.33
CA TYR A 219 37.49 -31.24 3.67
C TYR A 219 38.13 -32.63 3.84
N PRO A 220 37.75 -33.40 4.88
CA PRO A 220 38.44 -34.64 5.24
C PRO A 220 38.24 -35.76 4.22
N ASN A 221 37.09 -35.76 3.53
CA ASN A 221 36.69 -36.81 2.59
C ASN A 221 36.07 -36.22 1.33
N GLN A 222 36.40 -36.78 0.16
CA GLN A 222 35.77 -36.44 -1.13
C GLN A 222 34.24 -36.60 -1.11
N LEU A 223 33.72 -37.58 -0.36
CA LEU A 223 32.27 -37.76 -0.16
C LEU A 223 31.60 -36.49 0.39
N SER A 224 32.27 -35.80 1.31
CA SER A 224 31.71 -34.61 1.94
C SER A 224 31.65 -33.41 1.00
N VAL A 225 32.65 -33.27 0.13
CA VAL A 225 32.65 -32.31 -0.98
C VAL A 225 31.50 -32.59 -1.93
N TYR A 226 31.30 -33.85 -2.36
CA TYR A 226 30.18 -34.20 -3.24
C TYR A 226 28.80 -33.90 -2.62
N ILE A 227 28.62 -34.20 -1.33
CA ILE A 227 27.37 -33.90 -0.61
C ILE A 227 27.13 -32.38 -0.54
N LEU A 228 28.16 -31.59 -0.19
CA LEU A 228 28.06 -30.14 -0.13
C LEU A 228 27.80 -29.53 -1.50
N THR A 229 28.49 -29.98 -2.55
CA THR A 229 28.25 -29.57 -3.94
C THR A 229 26.81 -29.87 -4.36
N PHE A 230 26.28 -31.04 -4.00
CA PHE A 230 24.90 -31.41 -4.32
C PHE A 230 23.89 -30.45 -3.68
N PHE A 231 23.98 -30.21 -2.37
CA PHE A 231 23.06 -29.30 -1.69
C PHE A 231 23.26 -27.83 -2.11
N ALA A 232 24.50 -27.37 -2.29
CA ALA A 232 24.80 -26.02 -2.78
C ALA A 232 24.30 -25.81 -4.22
N GLY A 233 24.40 -26.82 -5.09
CA GLY A 233 23.86 -26.82 -6.44
C GLY A 233 22.33 -26.71 -6.45
N ILE A 234 21.65 -27.45 -5.56
CA ILE A 234 20.20 -27.32 -5.36
C ILE A 234 19.85 -25.92 -4.86
N HIS A 235 20.54 -25.42 -3.83
CA HIS A 235 20.31 -24.09 -3.28
C HIS A 235 20.46 -22.99 -4.34
N PHE A 236 21.53 -23.04 -5.14
CA PHE A 236 21.77 -22.09 -6.22
C PHE A 236 20.69 -22.17 -7.31
N SER A 237 20.31 -23.38 -7.71
CA SER A 237 19.26 -23.60 -8.72
C SER A 237 17.90 -23.07 -8.24
N LEU A 238 17.54 -23.32 -6.99
CA LEU A 238 16.31 -22.79 -6.38
C LEU A 238 16.34 -21.26 -6.25
N SER A 239 17.48 -20.68 -5.90
CA SER A 239 17.68 -19.23 -5.82
C SER A 239 17.54 -18.57 -7.20
N LEU A 240 18.05 -19.23 -8.25
CA LEU A 240 17.90 -18.77 -9.63
C LEU A 240 16.45 -18.86 -10.10
N LEU A 241 15.75 -19.96 -9.77
CA LEU A 241 14.32 -20.11 -10.05
C LEU A 241 13.49 -19.05 -9.33
N TRP A 242 13.79 -18.78 -8.05
CA TRP A 242 13.14 -17.73 -7.29
C TRP A 242 13.29 -16.37 -7.97
N LEU A 243 14.52 -15.97 -8.30
CA LEU A 243 14.78 -14.71 -9.01
C LEU A 243 14.06 -14.67 -10.37
N GLY A 244 14.15 -15.75 -11.15
CA GLY A 244 13.51 -15.85 -12.46
C GLY A 244 11.99 -15.66 -12.41
N PHE A 245 11.31 -16.36 -11.50
CA PHE A 245 9.85 -16.20 -11.33
C PHE A 245 9.48 -14.82 -10.81
N TYR A 246 10.28 -14.24 -9.92
CA TYR A 246 10.08 -12.89 -9.43
C TYR A 246 10.15 -11.86 -10.57
N VAL A 247 11.23 -11.90 -11.36
CA VAL A 247 11.44 -10.97 -12.48
C VAL A 247 10.36 -11.11 -13.54
N LEU A 248 10.04 -12.35 -13.95
CA LEU A 248 9.08 -12.61 -15.03
C LEU A 248 7.62 -12.34 -14.62
N SER A 249 7.29 -12.51 -13.34
CA SER A 249 5.89 -12.42 -12.88
C SER A 249 5.56 -11.07 -12.25
N TYR A 250 6.52 -10.45 -11.54
CA TYR A 250 6.29 -9.27 -10.69
C TYR A 250 7.01 -8.02 -11.15
N SER A 251 8.29 -8.08 -11.57
CA SER A 251 9.06 -6.86 -11.85
C SER A 251 8.42 -5.94 -12.88
N GLY A 252 7.84 -6.48 -13.97
CA GLY A 252 7.14 -5.65 -14.96
C GLY A 252 5.96 -4.86 -14.36
N TRP A 253 5.16 -5.51 -13.51
CA TRP A 253 4.04 -4.87 -12.83
C TRP A 253 4.52 -3.81 -11.81
N ILE A 254 5.56 -4.11 -11.04
CA ILE A 254 6.15 -3.15 -10.07
C ILE A 254 6.70 -1.91 -10.77
N ILE A 255 7.34 -2.09 -11.93
CA ILE A 255 7.85 -0.99 -12.73
C ILE A 255 6.70 -0.13 -13.24
N GLU A 256 5.64 -0.74 -13.79
CA GLU A 256 4.47 -0.03 -14.30
C GLU A 256 3.78 0.78 -13.20
N THR A 257 3.52 0.18 -12.03
CA THR A 257 2.90 0.88 -10.91
C THR A 257 3.75 2.05 -10.39
N LYS A 258 5.08 1.88 -10.29
CA LYS A 258 5.98 2.97 -9.90
C LYS A 258 6.05 4.08 -10.95
N VAL A 259 6.00 3.74 -12.25
CA VAL A 259 5.95 4.73 -13.34
C VAL A 259 4.63 5.50 -13.32
N ASP A 260 3.51 4.82 -13.08
CA ASP A 260 2.20 5.46 -12.97
C ASP A 260 2.15 6.41 -11.78
N LYS A 261 2.62 5.96 -10.60
CA LYS A 261 2.73 6.83 -9.42
C LYS A 261 3.63 8.04 -9.66
N TRP A 262 4.79 7.83 -10.30
CA TRP A 262 5.70 8.93 -10.64
C TRP A 262 5.06 9.94 -11.60
N ARG A 263 4.26 9.46 -12.57
CA ARG A 263 3.52 10.32 -13.50
C ARG A 263 2.53 11.20 -12.76
N ASP A 264 1.81 10.64 -11.79
CA ASP A 264 0.79 11.37 -11.03
C ASP A 264 1.42 12.40 -10.08
N GLU A 265 2.58 12.08 -9.50
CA GLU A 265 3.37 13.01 -8.68
C GLU A 265 4.06 14.13 -9.49
N ASN A 266 4.34 13.91 -10.79
CA ASN A 266 5.12 14.83 -11.63
C ASN A 266 4.37 15.20 -12.93
N PRO A 267 3.19 15.86 -12.85
CA PRO A 267 2.37 16.16 -14.03
C PRO A 267 3.09 17.05 -15.04
N GLN A 268 3.97 17.96 -14.59
CA GLN A 268 4.74 18.85 -15.46
C GLN A 268 5.75 18.09 -16.35
N LEU A 269 6.25 16.95 -15.89
CA LEU A 269 7.25 16.14 -16.59
C LEU A 269 6.61 14.98 -17.38
N GLN A 270 5.27 14.90 -17.41
CA GLN A 270 4.55 13.82 -18.09
C GLN A 270 4.92 13.73 -19.58
N SER A 271 5.17 14.87 -20.23
CA SER A 271 5.56 14.91 -21.65
C SER A 271 6.91 14.22 -21.93
N GLN A 272 7.79 14.12 -20.93
CA GLN A 272 9.09 13.45 -21.07
C GLN A 272 8.95 11.92 -21.14
N LEU A 273 7.88 11.34 -20.57
CA LEU A 273 7.59 9.90 -20.67
C LEU A 273 7.31 9.45 -22.12
N ASN A 274 6.95 10.39 -23.01
CA ASN A 274 6.78 10.10 -24.43
C ASN A 274 8.11 9.79 -25.12
N ASN A 275 9.24 10.24 -24.56
CA ASN A 275 10.56 9.88 -25.07
C ASN A 275 10.92 8.45 -24.61
N PRO A 276 11.16 7.51 -25.55
CA PRO A 276 11.44 6.12 -25.22
C PRO A 276 12.72 5.95 -24.39
N LEU A 277 13.74 6.79 -24.61
CA LEU A 277 15.00 6.71 -23.85
C LEU A 277 14.80 7.13 -22.40
N TYR A 278 14.04 8.21 -22.18
CA TYR A 278 13.73 8.66 -20.83
C TYR A 278 12.88 7.63 -20.09
N ARG A 279 11.83 7.11 -20.74
CA ARG A 279 11.00 6.04 -20.18
C ARG A 279 11.83 4.80 -19.81
N LEU A 280 12.71 4.35 -20.70
CA LEU A 280 13.58 3.20 -20.42
C LEU A 280 14.54 3.48 -19.26
N SER A 281 15.12 4.67 -19.20
CA SER A 281 16.00 5.06 -18.09
C SER A 281 15.27 5.06 -16.73
N LEU A 282 14.02 5.53 -16.72
CA LEU A 282 13.18 5.55 -15.53
C LEU A 282 12.76 4.14 -15.11
N GLN A 283 12.38 3.29 -16.07
CA GLN A 283 12.06 1.88 -15.82
C GLN A 283 13.28 1.13 -15.27
N ALA A 284 14.47 1.35 -15.84
CA ALA A 284 15.72 0.77 -15.34
C ALA A 284 16.04 1.26 -13.91
N LYS A 285 15.85 2.54 -13.62
CA LYS A 285 16.01 3.09 -12.27
C LYS A 285 15.08 2.39 -11.27
N PHE A 286 13.80 2.23 -11.59
CA PHE A 286 12.84 1.59 -10.70
C PHE A 286 13.04 0.08 -10.54
N PHE A 287 13.55 -0.59 -11.59
CA PHE A 287 13.97 -1.98 -11.50
C PHE A 287 15.19 -2.12 -10.56
N CYS A 288 16.22 -1.30 -10.74
CA CYS A 288 17.44 -1.36 -9.92
C CYS A 288 17.25 -0.82 -8.49
N SER A 289 16.18 -0.08 -8.21
CA SER A 289 15.85 0.42 -6.87
C SER A 289 14.84 -0.46 -6.12
N ASP A 290 14.47 -1.61 -6.67
CA ASP A 290 13.56 -2.54 -6.01
C ASP A 290 14.29 -3.32 -4.90
N GLY A 291 13.98 -3.02 -3.64
CA GLY A 291 14.66 -3.62 -2.49
C GLY A 291 14.53 -5.14 -2.43
N GLN A 292 13.37 -5.70 -2.80
CA GLN A 292 13.18 -7.15 -2.80
C GLN A 292 14.02 -7.81 -3.90
N LEU A 293 14.16 -7.18 -5.07
CA LEU A 293 15.03 -7.65 -6.14
C LEU A 293 16.50 -7.61 -5.71
N LEU A 294 16.96 -6.48 -5.16
CA LEU A 294 18.33 -6.32 -4.68
C LEU A 294 18.68 -7.34 -3.60
N TYR A 295 17.76 -7.59 -2.67
CA TYR A 295 17.92 -8.61 -1.64
C TYR A 295 18.05 -10.03 -2.24
N THR A 296 17.17 -10.41 -3.17
CA THR A 296 17.26 -11.72 -3.83
C THR A 296 18.53 -11.85 -4.69
N LEU A 297 18.98 -10.78 -5.35
CA LEU A 297 20.25 -10.76 -6.09
C LEU A 297 21.46 -10.92 -5.16
N PHE A 298 21.44 -10.27 -4.00
CA PHE A 298 22.48 -10.42 -2.97
C PHE A 298 22.59 -11.88 -2.52
N LEU A 299 21.48 -12.53 -2.16
CA LEU A 299 21.48 -13.94 -1.78
C LEU A 299 21.94 -14.86 -2.93
N LEU A 300 21.51 -14.59 -4.16
CA LEU A 300 21.95 -15.36 -5.33
C LEU A 300 23.47 -15.24 -5.55
N ALA A 301 24.04 -14.04 -5.38
CA ALA A 301 25.48 -13.81 -5.51
C ALA A 301 26.27 -14.64 -4.49
N PHE A 302 25.83 -14.66 -3.23
CA PHE A 302 26.48 -15.50 -2.21
C PHE A 302 26.23 -17.00 -2.41
N SER A 303 25.08 -17.39 -2.97
CA SER A 303 24.87 -18.78 -3.40
C SER A 303 25.77 -19.19 -4.57
N PHE A 304 26.06 -18.28 -5.50
CA PHE A 304 27.02 -18.51 -6.59
C PHE A 304 28.43 -18.68 -6.05
N LEU A 305 28.90 -17.73 -5.22
CA LEU A 305 30.20 -17.83 -4.55
C LEU A 305 30.30 -19.09 -3.68
N GLY A 306 29.18 -19.45 -3.03
CA GLY A 306 29.01 -20.67 -2.25
C GLY A 306 29.23 -21.95 -3.04
N LEU A 307 28.89 -21.96 -4.33
CA LEU A 307 29.02 -23.15 -5.17
C LEU A 307 30.36 -23.21 -5.90
N PHE A 308 30.84 -22.07 -6.42
CA PHE A 308 31.98 -22.03 -7.35
C PHE A 308 33.30 -21.56 -6.74
N VAL A 309 33.29 -20.93 -5.57
CA VAL A 309 34.50 -20.42 -4.91
C VAL A 309 34.76 -21.15 -3.60
N SER A 310 33.82 -21.08 -2.66
CA SER A 310 33.93 -21.78 -1.37
C SER A 310 32.57 -21.96 -0.73
N PHE A 311 32.28 -23.17 -0.25
CA PHE A 311 31.02 -23.47 0.44
C PHE A 311 30.73 -22.56 1.63
N LEU A 312 31.76 -21.98 2.26
CA LEU A 312 31.61 -21.03 3.38
C LEU A 312 30.83 -19.76 3.04
N PHE A 313 30.79 -19.34 1.77
CA PHE A 313 29.96 -18.20 1.37
C PHE A 313 28.46 -18.44 1.61
N ASN A 314 28.00 -19.70 1.69
CA ASN A 314 26.63 -20.02 2.08
C ASN A 314 26.30 -19.65 3.54
N ALA A 315 27.29 -19.32 4.38
CA ALA A 315 27.04 -18.82 5.73
C ALA A 315 26.26 -17.49 5.70
N VAL A 316 26.50 -16.63 4.70
CA VAL A 316 25.80 -15.34 4.54
C VAL A 316 24.31 -15.55 4.26
N ASN A 317 23.94 -16.62 3.55
CA ASN A 317 22.54 -16.95 3.27
C ASN A 317 21.74 -17.30 4.55
N THR A 318 22.41 -17.55 5.68
CA THR A 318 21.74 -17.70 6.99
C THR A 318 21.00 -16.43 7.42
N ILE A 319 21.38 -15.25 6.90
CA ILE A 319 20.63 -14.00 7.13
C ILE A 319 19.18 -14.16 6.63
N ASP A 320 18.94 -14.88 5.53
CA ASP A 320 17.57 -15.15 5.05
C ASP A 320 16.78 -15.99 6.06
N LEU A 321 17.41 -16.96 6.74
CA LEU A 321 16.76 -17.72 7.80
C LEU A 321 16.28 -16.79 8.95
N CYS A 322 17.11 -15.82 9.34
CA CYS A 322 16.77 -14.85 10.38
C CYS A 322 15.64 -13.91 9.93
N MET A 323 15.71 -13.35 8.73
CA MET A 323 14.73 -12.39 8.22
C MET A 323 13.34 -12.99 7.98
N ARG A 324 13.23 -14.32 7.90
CA ARG A 324 11.96 -15.02 7.69
C ARG A 324 11.21 -15.30 8.98
N ILE A 325 11.91 -15.28 10.12
CA ILE A 325 11.29 -15.45 11.44
C ILE A 325 10.84 -14.07 11.92
N PRO A 326 9.53 -13.82 12.13
CA PRO A 326 9.00 -12.49 12.42
C PRO A 326 9.67 -11.79 13.62
N ILE A 327 9.97 -12.55 14.68
CA ILE A 327 10.62 -12.03 15.88
C ILE A 327 12.05 -11.58 15.58
N LEU A 328 12.81 -12.37 14.83
CA LEU A 328 14.21 -12.05 14.49
C LEU A 328 14.29 -10.92 13.46
N ALA A 329 13.37 -10.90 12.49
CA ALA A 329 13.25 -9.80 11.55
C ALA A 329 13.03 -8.46 12.27
N LYS A 330 12.15 -8.43 13.29
CA LYS A 330 11.92 -7.23 14.11
C LYS A 330 13.15 -6.79 14.90
N VAL A 331 13.98 -7.73 15.37
CA VAL A 331 15.26 -7.39 16.00
C VAL A 331 16.19 -6.71 14.99
N ILE A 332 16.34 -7.27 13.79
CA ILE A 332 17.18 -6.67 12.74
C ILE A 332 16.63 -5.30 12.29
N GLU A 333 15.31 -5.16 12.19
CA GLU A 333 14.64 -3.90 11.87
C GLU A 333 14.94 -2.82 12.92
N SER A 334 14.87 -3.15 14.22
CA SER A 334 15.20 -2.23 15.32
C SER A 334 16.65 -1.74 15.26
N MET A 335 17.57 -2.64 14.90
CA MET A 335 18.98 -2.27 14.71
C MET A 335 19.14 -1.37 13.49
N THR A 336 18.42 -1.65 12.40
CA THR A 336 18.49 -0.89 11.15
C THR A 336 17.97 0.54 11.33
N GLN A 337 16.89 0.72 12.10
CA GLN A 337 16.33 2.05 12.41
C GLN A 337 17.28 2.93 13.23
N SER A 338 18.11 2.31 14.08
CA SER A 338 19.05 3.02 14.96
C SER A 338 20.45 3.19 14.35
N VAL A 339 20.72 2.69 13.13
CA VAL A 339 22.07 2.72 12.51
C VAL A 339 22.65 4.13 12.46
N GLU A 340 21.87 5.14 12.08
CA GLU A 340 22.38 6.51 11.97
C GLU A 340 22.81 7.07 13.34
N GLN A 341 22.02 6.83 14.38
CA GLN A 341 22.30 7.27 15.75
C GLN A 341 23.51 6.52 16.33
N VAL A 342 23.57 5.20 16.13
CA VAL A 342 24.69 4.35 16.54
C VAL A 342 25.98 4.77 15.82
N ALA A 343 25.92 5.00 14.51
CA ALA A 343 27.06 5.46 13.72
C ALA A 343 27.55 6.83 14.20
N GLY A 344 26.64 7.79 14.44
CA GLY A 344 26.98 9.10 15.01
C GLY A 344 27.65 8.99 16.39
N THR A 345 27.14 8.09 17.24
CA THR A 345 27.70 7.82 18.58
C THR A 345 29.08 7.16 18.49
N MET A 346 29.29 6.24 17.55
CA MET A 346 30.60 5.65 17.28
C MET A 346 31.62 6.70 16.82
N VAL A 347 31.22 7.62 15.94
CA VAL A 347 32.09 8.75 15.52
C VAL A 347 32.48 9.62 16.70
N LEU A 348 31.53 9.97 17.57
CA LEU A 348 31.82 10.70 18.82
C LEU A 348 32.83 9.93 19.69
N GLY A 349 32.61 8.63 19.87
CA GLY A 349 33.51 7.76 20.63
C GLY A 349 34.92 7.73 20.05
N PHE A 350 35.07 7.66 18.72
CA PHE A 350 36.37 7.75 18.05
C PHE A 350 37.05 9.12 18.25
N CYS A 351 36.30 10.21 18.25
CA CYS A 351 36.84 11.54 18.59
C CYS A 351 37.35 11.59 20.04
N ILE A 352 36.61 11.03 20.99
CA ILE A 352 37.03 10.96 22.40
C ILE A 352 38.28 10.08 22.55
N GLN A 353 38.35 8.94 21.86
CA GLN A 353 39.54 8.10 21.82
C GLN A 353 40.74 8.86 21.26
N TYR A 354 40.57 9.60 20.17
CA TYR A 354 41.64 10.42 19.59
C TYR A 354 42.18 11.45 20.60
N ILE A 355 41.29 12.11 21.36
CA ILE A 355 41.68 13.01 22.44
C ILE A 355 42.46 12.27 23.53
N ALA A 356 42.03 11.06 23.91
CA ALA A 356 42.73 10.23 24.89
C ALA A 356 44.12 9.80 24.41
N VAL A 357 44.28 9.46 23.12
CA VAL A 357 45.61 9.20 22.53
C VAL A 357 46.48 10.44 22.62
N GLY A 358 45.98 11.60 22.18
CA GLY A 358 46.73 12.87 22.26
C GLY A 358 47.15 13.20 23.69
N ALA A 359 46.25 13.06 24.67
CA ALA A 359 46.56 13.21 26.09
C ALA A 359 47.60 12.18 26.56
N GLY A 360 47.51 10.95 26.09
CA GLY A 360 48.50 9.89 26.32
C GLY A 360 49.92 10.31 25.92
N PHE A 361 50.07 10.84 24.70
CA PHE A 361 51.35 11.33 24.17
C PHE A 361 51.90 12.55 24.93
N LEU A 362 51.03 13.43 25.43
CA LEU A 362 51.45 14.65 26.11
C LEU A 362 51.76 14.44 27.61
N LEU A 363 51.04 13.53 28.28
CA LEU A 363 51.12 13.34 29.72
C LEU A 363 52.11 12.24 30.15
N PHE A 364 52.41 11.28 29.28
CA PHE A 364 53.23 10.12 29.62
C PHE A 364 54.47 10.01 28.74
N SER A 365 55.62 9.77 29.37
CA SER A 365 56.91 9.56 28.68
C SER A 365 57.12 8.14 28.17
N GLN A 366 56.31 7.18 28.66
CA GLN A 366 56.29 5.79 28.21
C GLN A 366 54.88 5.48 27.72
N GLY A 367 54.78 4.80 26.57
CA GLY A 367 53.49 4.37 26.04
C GLY A 367 52.85 3.28 26.90
N TYR A 368 51.56 3.07 26.66
CA TYR A 368 50.78 1.97 27.22
C TYR A 368 50.30 1.05 26.09
N GLY A 369 50.04 -0.20 26.45
CA GLY A 369 49.42 -1.22 25.61
C GLY A 369 47.94 -1.42 25.93
N PHE A 370 47.37 -2.43 25.29
CA PHE A 370 46.13 -3.09 25.67
C PHE A 370 46.45 -4.54 26.05
N ALA A 371 45.52 -5.22 26.73
CA ALA A 371 45.73 -6.60 27.18
C ALA A 371 46.15 -7.55 26.03
N ASP A 372 45.55 -7.38 24.85
CA ASP A 372 45.79 -8.24 23.69
C ASP A 372 46.80 -7.67 22.68
N LYS A 373 47.26 -6.43 22.88
CA LYS A 373 48.19 -5.76 21.96
C LYS A 373 49.08 -4.79 22.69
N ASP A 374 50.37 -5.09 22.71
CA ASP A 374 51.36 -4.13 23.19
C ASP A 374 51.51 -2.97 22.19
N THR A 375 51.10 -1.78 22.62
CA THR A 375 51.28 -0.51 21.93
C THR A 375 52.21 0.44 22.70
N SER A 376 52.87 -0.05 23.76
CA SER A 376 53.77 0.79 24.56
C SER A 376 54.95 1.34 23.76
N GLY A 377 55.32 0.66 22.67
CA GLY A 377 56.34 1.09 21.70
C GLY A 377 55.80 1.77 20.44
N CYS A 378 54.53 2.18 20.39
CA CYS A 378 53.98 2.80 19.18
C CYS A 378 54.71 4.12 18.88
N SER A 379 55.17 4.27 17.63
CA SER A 379 56.11 5.33 17.25
C SER A 379 55.45 6.50 16.54
N THR A 380 54.25 6.28 15.99
CA THR A 380 53.48 7.27 15.24
C THR A 380 52.05 7.37 15.76
N LEU A 381 51.46 8.56 15.65
CA LEU A 381 50.06 8.80 16.06
C LEU A 381 49.09 7.87 15.32
N MET A 382 49.32 7.60 14.03
CA MET A 382 48.51 6.70 13.22
C MET A 382 48.51 5.26 13.75
N GLU A 383 49.68 4.77 14.17
CA GLU A 383 49.83 3.42 14.71
C GLU A 383 49.07 3.26 16.04
N CYS A 384 49.25 4.20 16.97
CA CYS A 384 48.54 4.17 18.26
C CYS A 384 47.02 4.38 18.08
N LEU A 385 46.60 5.23 17.13
CA LEU A 385 45.18 5.48 16.85
C LEU A 385 44.49 4.25 16.27
N ARG A 386 45.14 3.53 15.34
CA ARG A 386 44.63 2.26 14.81
C ARG A 386 44.40 1.24 15.92
N ALA A 387 45.34 1.14 16.86
CA ALA A 387 45.20 0.26 18.01
C ALA A 387 44.05 0.69 18.94
N HIS A 388 43.85 1.99 19.15
CA HIS A 388 42.71 2.49 19.94
C HIS A 388 41.36 2.23 19.26
N PHE A 389 41.28 2.33 17.94
CA PHE A 389 40.03 2.05 17.22
C PHE A 389 39.63 0.56 17.29
N ASP A 390 40.60 -0.36 17.37
CA ASP A 390 40.33 -1.79 17.52
C ASP A 390 40.12 -2.19 19.00
N TYR A 391 41.10 -1.88 19.86
CA TYR A 391 41.14 -2.34 21.25
C TYR A 391 40.56 -1.36 22.27
N GLY A 392 40.48 -0.07 21.95
CA GLY A 392 40.16 0.98 22.92
C GLY A 392 38.74 0.94 23.46
N PHE A 393 37.77 0.43 22.69
CA PHE A 393 36.41 0.17 23.19
C PHE A 393 36.29 -1.16 23.94
N ARG A 394 37.28 -2.07 23.82
CA ARG A 394 37.24 -3.42 24.38
C ARG A 394 38.03 -3.56 25.67
N SER A 395 39.09 -2.76 25.84
CA SER A 395 40.06 -2.96 26.92
C SER A 395 40.66 -1.65 27.42
N ALA A 396 40.90 -1.59 28.73
CA ALA A 396 41.57 -0.46 29.36
C ALA A 396 43.08 -0.47 29.06
N PRO A 397 43.76 0.69 29.19
CA PRO A 397 45.21 0.80 29.08
C PRO A 397 45.96 -0.12 30.04
N VAL A 398 46.96 -0.82 29.52
CA VAL A 398 47.87 -1.68 30.28
C VAL A 398 49.27 -1.11 30.19
N TRP A 399 49.92 -0.95 31.34
CA TRP A 399 51.24 -0.30 31.40
C TRP A 399 52.32 -1.31 31.77
N GLY A 400 53.49 -1.21 31.11
CA GLY A 400 54.63 -2.08 31.40
C GLY A 400 55.29 -1.83 32.76
N SER A 401 55.17 -0.63 33.32
CA SER A 401 55.71 -0.32 34.66
C SER A 401 54.70 -0.66 35.76
N PRO A 402 55.11 -1.34 36.85
CA PRO A 402 54.23 -1.59 38.00
C PRO A 402 53.99 -0.34 38.86
N LYS A 403 54.69 0.78 38.60
CA LYS A 403 54.52 2.01 39.38
C LYS A 403 53.21 2.72 39.00
N LEU A 404 52.34 2.92 39.99
CA LEU A 404 51.09 3.67 39.85
C LEU A 404 51.31 5.12 40.29
N THR A 405 51.25 6.06 39.34
CA THR A 405 51.21 7.49 39.62
C THR A 405 49.77 7.98 39.68
N TYR A 406 49.50 9.08 40.38
CA TYR A 406 48.17 9.69 40.40
C TYR A 406 47.67 10.07 38.99
N THR A 407 48.56 10.58 38.13
CA THR A 407 48.24 10.92 36.74
C THR A 407 47.79 9.69 35.94
N ARG A 408 48.47 8.56 36.10
CA ARG A 408 48.11 7.29 35.48
C ARG A 408 46.79 6.76 36.02
N PHE A 409 46.63 6.72 37.35
CA PHE A 409 45.39 6.28 37.98
C PHE A 409 44.18 7.05 37.45
N THR A 410 44.29 8.39 37.39
CA THR A 410 43.22 9.25 36.88
C THR A 410 42.96 9.01 35.40
N PHE A 411 44.00 8.85 34.57
CA PHE A 411 43.84 8.54 33.15
C PHE A 411 43.15 7.20 32.93
N ASP A 412 43.62 6.12 33.57
CA ASP A 412 43.06 4.77 33.46
C ASP A 412 41.60 4.75 33.92
N TYR A 413 41.29 5.43 35.02
CA TYR A 413 39.93 5.54 35.53
C TYR A 413 38.99 6.29 34.59
N ILE A 414 39.42 7.46 34.08
CA ILE A 414 38.62 8.25 33.13
C ILE A 414 38.45 7.50 31.82
N TYR A 415 39.50 6.85 31.32
CA TYR A 415 39.46 6.06 30.10
C TYR A 415 38.43 4.93 30.24
N ASN A 416 38.53 4.13 31.29
CA ASN A 416 37.60 3.02 31.53
C ASN A 416 36.16 3.50 31.73
N LEU A 417 35.97 4.57 32.52
CA LEU A 417 34.63 5.11 32.78
C LEU A 417 34.00 5.68 31.50
N VAL A 418 34.71 6.54 30.78
CA VAL A 418 34.15 7.28 29.63
C VAL A 418 34.11 6.40 28.39
N ILE A 419 35.26 5.86 27.96
CA ILE A 419 35.39 5.21 26.65
C ILE A 419 34.81 3.79 26.65
N ILE A 420 34.91 3.06 27.76
CA ILE A 420 34.43 1.67 27.81
C ILE A 420 33.01 1.64 28.38
N LEU A 421 32.82 2.07 29.63
CA LEU A 421 31.53 1.90 30.31
C LEU A 421 30.44 2.82 29.75
N ILE A 422 30.68 4.13 29.72
CA ILE A 422 29.67 5.10 29.28
C ILE A 422 29.37 4.95 27.79
N MET A 423 30.38 4.89 26.91
CA MET A 423 30.12 4.73 25.47
C MET A 423 29.37 3.43 25.14
N ALA A 424 29.76 2.28 25.73
CA ALA A 424 29.06 1.02 25.49
C ALA A 424 27.61 1.06 26.02
N ALA A 425 27.38 1.70 27.18
CA ALA A 425 26.05 1.89 27.74
C ALA A 425 25.17 2.80 26.84
N ILE A 426 25.72 3.86 26.25
CA ILE A 426 24.98 4.74 25.34
C ILE A 426 24.61 3.98 24.06
N ILE A 427 25.57 3.29 23.44
CA ILE A 427 25.32 2.54 22.18
C ILE A 427 24.27 1.44 22.39
N SER A 428 24.41 0.66 23.46
CA SER A 428 23.40 -0.37 23.79
C SER A 428 22.05 0.24 24.17
N GLY A 429 22.04 1.37 24.89
CA GLY A 429 20.83 2.11 25.23
C GLY A 429 20.03 2.54 24.00
N ILE A 430 20.69 3.14 23.00
CA ILE A 430 20.06 3.53 21.73
C ILE A 430 19.36 2.34 21.04
N ILE A 431 20.02 1.17 21.00
CA ILE A 431 19.45 -0.03 20.37
C ILE A 431 18.28 -0.58 21.19
N ILE A 432 18.38 -0.57 22.52
CA ILE A 432 17.31 -1.03 23.41
C ILE A 432 16.08 -0.13 23.29
N ASP A 433 16.28 1.19 23.25
CA ASP A 433 15.20 2.16 23.11
C ASP A 433 14.50 1.98 21.75
N ALA A 434 15.25 1.82 20.65
CA ALA A 434 14.66 1.54 19.33
C ALA A 434 13.82 0.24 19.30
N PHE A 435 14.28 -0.81 19.99
CA PHE A 435 13.51 -2.05 20.11
C PHE A 435 12.26 -1.88 20.99
N ALA A 436 12.35 -1.09 22.06
CA ALA A 436 11.23 -0.78 22.93
C ALA A 436 10.16 0.02 22.17
N ASP A 437 10.57 1.03 21.40
CA ASP A 437 9.69 1.88 20.59
C ASP A 437 8.89 1.05 19.58
N LEU A 438 9.56 0.17 18.81
CA LEU A 438 8.87 -0.74 17.87
C LEU A 438 7.84 -1.64 18.54
N LYS A 439 8.15 -2.12 19.75
CA LYS A 439 7.23 -2.97 20.53
C LYS A 439 6.05 -2.17 21.06
N GLU A 440 6.29 -0.95 21.52
CA GLU A 440 5.23 -0.03 21.99
C GLU A 440 4.32 0.38 20.84
N GLU A 441 4.87 0.68 19.67
CA GLU A 441 4.11 1.00 18.46
C GLU A 441 3.18 -0.16 18.08
N GLN A 442 3.72 -1.38 17.95
CA GLN A 442 2.92 -2.58 17.63
C GLN A 442 1.79 -2.79 18.65
N LYS A 443 2.09 -2.64 19.94
CA LYS A 443 1.10 -2.79 21.00
C LYS A 443 0.03 -1.70 20.92
N SER A 444 0.42 -0.45 20.65
CA SER A 444 -0.51 0.67 20.52
C SER A 444 -1.48 0.47 19.36
N ILE A 445 -1.02 -0.11 18.24
CA ILE A 445 -1.85 -0.46 17.09
C ILE A 445 -2.86 -1.53 17.48
N GLU A 446 -2.43 -2.60 18.14
CA GLU A 446 -3.32 -3.67 18.59
C GLU A 446 -4.38 -3.17 19.59
N ASP A 447 -3.99 -2.30 20.53
CA ASP A 447 -4.89 -1.73 21.52
C ASP A 447 -5.91 -0.77 20.88
N LYS A 448 -5.48 0.06 19.92
CA LYS A 448 -6.39 0.92 19.13
C LYS A 448 -7.40 0.10 18.33
N MET A 449 -6.97 -0.99 17.69
CA MET A 449 -7.84 -1.90 16.93
C MET A 449 -8.89 -2.60 17.79
N LYS A 450 -8.62 -2.81 19.08
CA LYS A 450 -9.56 -3.42 20.05
C LYS A 450 -10.49 -2.38 20.71
N SER A 451 -10.07 -1.13 20.79
CA SER A 451 -10.75 -0.07 21.55
C SER A 451 -11.52 0.93 20.69
N SER A 452 -11.23 1.03 19.39
CA SER A 452 -11.85 1.99 18.47
C SER A 452 -12.09 1.38 17.09
N CYS A 453 -13.12 1.87 16.40
CA CYS A 453 -13.42 1.42 15.04
C CYS A 453 -12.44 2.04 14.04
N PHE A 454 -11.87 1.25 13.13
CA PHE A 454 -10.93 1.73 12.12
C PHE A 454 -11.53 2.74 11.13
N ILE A 455 -12.83 2.63 10.83
CA ILE A 455 -13.47 3.46 9.79
C ILE A 455 -14.05 4.75 10.34
N CYS A 456 -14.84 4.69 11.42
CA CYS A 456 -15.47 5.87 11.99
C CYS A 456 -14.73 6.47 13.18
N SER A 457 -13.66 5.82 13.66
CA SER A 457 -12.89 6.24 14.84
C SER A 457 -13.69 6.38 16.14
N LEU A 458 -14.95 5.91 16.19
CA LEU A 458 -15.73 5.83 17.42
C LEU A 458 -15.14 4.79 18.36
N SER A 459 -15.03 5.13 19.64
CA SER A 459 -14.56 4.20 20.65
C SER A 459 -15.61 3.13 20.93
N LYS A 460 -15.13 1.96 21.35
CA LYS A 460 -15.95 0.86 21.86
C LYS A 460 -16.91 1.35 22.95
N SER A 461 -16.43 2.22 23.84
CA SER A 461 -17.23 2.78 24.93
C SER A 461 -18.37 3.68 24.46
N GLU A 462 -18.17 4.47 23.39
CA GLU A 462 -19.21 5.31 22.78
C GLU A 462 -20.31 4.47 22.16
N LEU A 463 -19.93 3.44 21.41
CA LEU A 463 -20.86 2.53 20.76
C LEU A 463 -21.66 1.72 21.79
N GLU A 464 -21.00 1.20 22.82
CA GLU A 464 -21.65 0.41 23.88
C GLU A 464 -22.60 1.26 24.73
N ARG A 465 -22.28 2.55 24.97
CA ARG A 465 -23.22 3.49 25.63
C ARG A 465 -24.53 3.63 24.86
N LYS A 466 -24.51 3.53 23.53
CA LYS A 466 -25.69 3.54 22.65
C LYS A 466 -26.26 2.14 22.39
N ARG A 467 -25.84 1.12 23.15
CA ARG A 467 -26.26 -0.30 23.00
C ARG A 467 -25.87 -0.94 21.66
N VAL A 468 -24.89 -0.38 20.96
CA VAL A 468 -24.32 -0.97 19.74
C VAL A 468 -23.16 -1.89 20.13
N LYS A 469 -23.25 -3.18 19.79
CA LYS A 469 -22.17 -4.14 20.06
C LYS A 469 -20.99 -3.85 19.12
N PHE A 470 -19.82 -3.56 19.70
CA PHE A 470 -18.61 -3.22 18.96
C PHE A 470 -18.20 -4.27 17.93
N GLU A 471 -18.22 -5.56 18.29
CA GLU A 471 -17.88 -6.67 17.38
C GLU A 471 -18.80 -6.73 16.16
N ASN A 472 -20.10 -6.52 16.35
CA ASN A 472 -21.06 -6.48 15.24
C ASN A 472 -20.81 -5.27 14.35
N HIS A 473 -20.50 -4.11 14.95
CA HIS A 473 -20.22 -2.89 14.21
C HIS A 473 -19.00 -3.07 13.30
N ILE A 474 -17.85 -3.55 13.82
CA ILE A 474 -16.63 -3.72 13.02
C ILE A 474 -16.69 -4.86 12.00
N LEU A 475 -17.54 -5.88 12.20
CA LEU A 475 -17.63 -7.03 11.30
C LEU A 475 -18.75 -6.90 10.25
N LYS A 476 -19.87 -6.24 10.58
CA LYS A 476 -21.07 -6.18 9.72
C LYS A 476 -21.26 -4.81 9.07
N ASP A 477 -21.03 -3.72 9.80
CA ASP A 477 -21.30 -2.37 9.29
C ASP A 477 -20.01 -1.70 8.76
N HIS A 478 -18.95 -1.69 9.57
CA HIS A 478 -17.70 -0.94 9.33
C HIS A 478 -16.49 -1.87 9.16
N TYR A 479 -16.67 -2.93 8.40
CA TYR A 479 -15.58 -3.83 8.06
C TYR A 479 -14.64 -3.18 7.05
N MET A 480 -13.42 -2.84 7.46
CA MET A 480 -12.44 -2.12 6.64
C MET A 480 -12.22 -2.73 5.24
N TRP A 481 -12.14 -4.06 5.15
CA TRP A 481 -11.90 -4.73 3.87
C TRP A 481 -13.15 -4.75 2.98
N ALA A 482 -14.35 -4.48 3.53
CA ALA A 482 -15.51 -4.20 2.70
C ALA A 482 -15.34 -2.89 1.93
N TYR A 483 -14.75 -1.85 2.54
CA TYR A 483 -14.40 -0.61 1.82
C TYR A 483 -13.36 -0.87 0.74
N ALA A 484 -12.29 -1.60 1.03
CA ALA A 484 -11.29 -1.92 0.00
C ALA A 484 -11.88 -2.70 -1.19
N ARG A 485 -12.79 -3.65 -0.91
CA ARG A 485 -13.55 -4.38 -1.94
C ARG A 485 -14.52 -3.48 -2.71
N PHE A 486 -15.10 -2.49 -2.04
CA PHE A 486 -16.00 -1.52 -2.66
C PHE A 486 -15.24 -0.61 -3.63
N LEU A 487 -14.05 -0.14 -3.25
CA LEU A 487 -13.18 0.64 -4.13
C LEU A 487 -12.77 -0.17 -5.37
N LEU A 488 -12.36 -1.43 -5.19
CA LEU A 488 -12.09 -2.34 -6.31
C LEU A 488 -13.33 -2.57 -7.20
N TYR A 489 -14.51 -2.71 -6.59
CA TYR A 489 -15.77 -2.85 -7.32
C TYR A 489 -16.08 -1.62 -8.20
N LEU A 490 -15.88 -0.41 -7.66
CA LEU A 490 -16.09 0.82 -8.41
C LEU A 490 -15.11 0.94 -9.57
N GLU A 491 -13.87 0.49 -9.41
CA GLU A 491 -12.86 0.51 -10.48
C GLU A 491 -13.18 -0.46 -11.61
N GLU A 492 -13.57 -1.71 -11.30
CA GLU A 492 -13.92 -2.73 -12.29
C GLU A 492 -15.26 -2.47 -13.00
N THR A 493 -16.17 -1.71 -12.39
CA THR A 493 -17.53 -1.50 -12.94
C THR A 493 -17.58 -0.34 -13.94
N ASP A 494 -18.29 -0.58 -15.05
CA ASP A 494 -18.53 0.44 -16.09
C ASP A 494 -19.24 1.67 -15.47
N PRO A 495 -18.70 2.89 -15.67
CA PRO A 495 -19.34 4.13 -15.23
C PRO A 495 -20.83 4.24 -15.58
N ALA A 496 -21.29 3.66 -16.70
CA ALA A 496 -22.69 3.70 -17.11
C ALA A 496 -23.63 2.80 -16.28
N GLU A 497 -23.09 1.82 -15.55
CA GLU A 497 -23.86 0.88 -14.74
C GLU A 497 -24.01 1.29 -13.27
N LEU A 498 -23.21 2.28 -12.84
CA LEU A 498 -23.16 2.79 -11.48
C LEU A 498 -24.45 3.52 -11.12
N ASN A 499 -24.91 3.33 -9.88
CA ASN A 499 -25.99 4.14 -9.33
C ASN A 499 -25.48 5.51 -8.82
N GLY A 500 -26.38 6.38 -8.37
CA GLY A 500 -26.04 7.71 -7.88
C GLY A 500 -25.01 7.73 -6.74
N PRO A 501 -25.22 6.97 -5.65
CA PRO A 501 -24.24 6.81 -4.57
C PRO A 501 -22.87 6.29 -5.02
N GLU A 502 -22.84 5.28 -5.88
CA GLU A 502 -21.60 4.70 -6.41
C GLU A 502 -20.84 5.69 -7.31
N SER A 503 -21.57 6.40 -8.18
CA SER A 503 -20.99 7.44 -9.05
C SER A 503 -20.41 8.60 -8.24
N TYR A 504 -21.10 8.99 -7.16
CA TYR A 504 -20.60 10.01 -6.23
C TYR A 504 -19.27 9.59 -5.60
N VAL A 505 -19.17 8.38 -5.05
CA VAL A 505 -17.91 7.90 -4.45
C VAL A 505 -16.80 7.79 -5.50
N LYS A 506 -17.11 7.26 -6.70
CA LYS A 506 -16.13 7.17 -7.80
C LYS A 506 -15.60 8.55 -8.23
N GLN A 507 -16.43 9.59 -8.18
CA GLN A 507 -16.00 10.96 -8.42
C GLN A 507 -15.11 11.49 -7.29
N GLN A 508 -15.50 11.29 -6.02
CA GLN A 508 -14.71 11.73 -4.86
C GLN A 508 -13.30 11.13 -4.86
N ILE A 509 -13.15 9.84 -5.21
CA ILE A 509 -11.85 9.18 -5.33
C ILE A 509 -10.99 9.82 -6.43
N LYS A 510 -11.57 10.16 -7.58
CA LYS A 510 -10.85 10.85 -8.66
C LYS A 510 -10.36 12.23 -8.26
N GLU A 511 -11.06 12.88 -7.33
CA GLU A 511 -10.70 14.17 -6.76
C GLU A 511 -9.78 14.03 -5.53
N ASN A 512 -9.29 12.82 -5.21
CA ASN A 512 -8.52 12.49 -4.00
C ASN A 512 -9.20 12.98 -2.71
N ASN A 513 -10.52 12.86 -2.64
CA ASN A 513 -11.33 13.26 -1.50
C ASN A 513 -11.95 12.03 -0.82
N THR A 514 -11.64 11.84 0.46
CA THR A 514 -12.15 10.74 1.30
C THR A 514 -13.35 11.14 2.16
N GLY A 515 -13.93 12.32 1.96
CA GLY A 515 -15.06 12.84 2.75
C GLY A 515 -16.35 11.99 2.71
N PHE A 516 -16.41 10.96 1.85
CA PHE A 516 -17.49 9.98 1.84
C PHE A 516 -17.37 8.93 2.96
N PHE A 517 -16.22 8.79 3.62
CA PHE A 517 -16.07 7.90 4.76
C PHE A 517 -16.81 8.45 5.99
N PRO A 518 -17.49 7.58 6.78
CA PRO A 518 -18.29 8.01 7.92
C PRO A 518 -17.43 8.26 9.17
N ILE A 519 -16.61 9.31 9.17
CA ILE A 519 -15.76 9.68 10.31
C ILE A 519 -16.61 10.24 11.45
N ALA A 520 -16.35 9.79 12.68
CA ALA A 520 -17.03 10.15 13.93
C ALA A 520 -18.56 9.92 13.94
N ARG A 521 -19.11 9.19 12.96
CA ARG A 521 -20.56 8.98 12.81
C ARG A 521 -20.84 7.57 12.29
N CYS A 522 -21.99 7.01 12.64
CA CYS A 522 -22.49 5.78 12.04
C CYS A 522 -24.02 5.72 12.16
N ILE A 523 -24.65 4.95 11.28
CA ILE A 523 -26.13 4.89 11.23
C ILE A 523 -26.71 4.37 12.54
N ALA A 524 -26.03 3.40 13.16
CA ALA A 524 -26.46 2.79 14.42
C ALA A 524 -26.46 3.77 15.61
N MET A 525 -25.62 4.82 15.58
CA MET A 525 -25.65 5.88 16.59
C MET A 525 -26.79 6.86 16.34
N GLU A 526 -27.00 7.29 15.10
CA GLU A 526 -28.02 8.29 14.75
C GLU A 526 -29.44 7.77 14.96
N SER A 527 -29.69 6.50 14.67
CA SER A 527 -31.00 5.87 14.91
C SER A 527 -31.32 5.68 16.41
N SER A 528 -30.32 5.72 17.27
CA SER A 528 -30.50 5.58 18.73
C SER A 528 -30.87 6.89 19.42
N ASP A 529 -30.50 8.04 18.83
CA ASP A 529 -30.71 9.38 19.42
C ASP A 529 -31.98 10.08 18.95
N ALA A 530 -32.41 9.83 17.72
CA ALA A 530 -33.66 10.34 17.20
C ALA A 530 -34.59 9.15 16.98
N GLY A 531 -35.74 9.11 17.66
CA GLY A 531 -36.82 8.23 17.25
C GLY A 531 -37.05 8.38 15.74
N GLU A 532 -37.26 7.28 15.02
CA GLU A 532 -37.17 7.19 13.55
C GLU A 532 -37.87 8.33 12.79
N GLU A 533 -39.01 8.84 13.30
CA GLU A 533 -39.73 9.98 12.72
C GLU A 533 -39.02 11.35 12.83
N HIS A 534 -38.23 11.58 13.88
CA HIS A 534 -37.52 12.84 14.08
C HIS A 534 -36.27 12.91 13.22
N LEU A 535 -35.60 11.77 13.02
CA LEU A 535 -34.47 11.65 12.10
C LEU A 535 -34.95 11.96 10.67
N GLU A 536 -36.05 11.35 10.20
CA GLU A 536 -36.60 11.61 8.87
C GLU A 536 -37.00 13.08 8.63
N ARG A 537 -37.62 13.74 9.62
CA ARG A 537 -38.00 15.16 9.51
C ARG A 537 -36.77 16.06 9.41
N GLU A 538 -35.78 15.86 10.29
CA GLU A 538 -34.56 16.68 10.30
C GLU A 538 -33.71 16.47 9.03
N VAL A 539 -33.64 15.22 8.58
CA VAL A 539 -32.96 14.79 7.35
C VAL A 539 -33.66 15.34 6.10
N ARG A 540 -35.00 15.42 6.09
CA ARG A 540 -35.79 16.00 4.98
C ARG A 540 -35.67 17.53 4.93
N VAL A 541 -35.54 18.19 6.08
CA VAL A 541 -35.26 19.64 6.16
C VAL A 541 -33.86 19.96 5.62
N LYS A 542 -32.83 19.21 6.05
CA LYS A 542 -31.45 19.40 5.53
C LYS A 542 -31.33 19.19 4.03
N ASP A 543 -32.02 18.20 3.47
CA ASP A 543 -32.06 18.00 2.01
C ASP A 543 -32.74 19.13 1.26
N LEU A 544 -33.81 19.70 1.83
CA LEU A 544 -34.50 20.85 1.24
C LEU A 544 -33.60 22.08 1.25
N ASP A 545 -32.77 22.25 2.28
CA ASP A 545 -31.81 23.35 2.37
C ASP A 545 -30.65 23.15 1.39
N GLU A 546 -30.06 21.95 1.30
CA GLU A 546 -28.98 21.65 0.33
C GLU A 546 -29.49 21.72 -1.13
N PHE A 547 -30.73 21.30 -1.38
CA PHE A 547 -31.37 21.43 -2.69
C PHE A 547 -31.67 22.88 -3.04
N LYS A 548 -32.08 23.70 -2.07
CA LYS A 548 -32.25 25.15 -2.26
C LYS A 548 -30.93 25.84 -2.60
N GLU A 549 -29.84 25.50 -1.92
CA GLU A 549 -28.52 26.06 -2.23
C GLU A 549 -28.09 25.71 -3.67
N LYS A 550 -28.29 24.45 -4.10
CA LYS A 550 -27.99 24.05 -5.48
C LYS A 550 -28.89 24.73 -6.50
N ILE A 551 -30.17 24.94 -6.21
CA ILE A 551 -31.07 25.72 -7.08
C ILE A 551 -30.62 27.17 -7.18
N ASN A 552 -30.22 27.78 -6.07
CA ASN A 552 -29.76 29.17 -6.07
C ASN A 552 -28.45 29.32 -6.86
N ALA A 553 -27.50 28.40 -6.69
CA ALA A 553 -26.27 28.38 -7.49
C ALA A 553 -26.57 28.18 -9.00
N MET A 554 -27.49 27.28 -9.35
CA MET A 554 -27.93 27.10 -10.73
C MET A 554 -28.66 28.34 -11.28
N ALA A 555 -29.40 29.07 -10.44
CA ALA A 555 -30.07 30.30 -10.84
C ALA A 555 -29.07 31.43 -11.13
N GLU A 556 -28.03 31.57 -10.30
CA GLU A 556 -26.92 32.50 -10.53
C GLU A 556 -26.17 32.17 -11.83
N ASP A 557 -25.84 30.90 -12.06
CA ASP A 557 -25.19 30.45 -13.30
C ASP A 557 -26.07 30.74 -14.54
N THR A 558 -27.39 30.57 -14.41
CA THR A 558 -28.34 30.86 -15.49
C THR A 558 -28.43 32.37 -15.77
N GLU A 559 -28.41 33.22 -14.74
CA GLU A 559 -28.38 34.67 -14.90
C GLU A 559 -27.08 35.15 -15.58
N ILE A 560 -25.93 34.59 -15.20
CA ILE A 560 -24.65 34.85 -15.85
C ILE A 560 -24.70 34.43 -17.32
N MET A 561 -25.27 33.26 -17.63
CA MET A 561 -25.39 32.78 -19.00
C MET A 561 -26.29 33.70 -19.86
N VAL A 562 -27.41 34.19 -19.31
CA VAL A 562 -28.31 35.15 -19.98
C VAL A 562 -27.63 36.50 -20.21
N GLN A 563 -26.83 36.99 -19.24
CA GLN A 563 -26.04 38.21 -19.41
C GLN A 563 -24.99 38.05 -20.52
N THR A 564 -24.34 36.88 -20.58
CA THR A 564 -23.33 36.57 -21.60
C THR A 564 -23.95 36.48 -23.00
N GLU A 565 -25.14 35.88 -23.13
CA GLU A 565 -25.88 35.82 -24.39
C GLU A 565 -26.33 37.22 -24.86
N ARG A 566 -26.73 38.09 -23.94
CA ARG A 566 -27.08 39.49 -24.25
C ARG A 566 -25.85 40.29 -24.71
N GLY A 567 -24.71 40.12 -24.04
CA GLY A 567 -23.43 40.71 -24.48
C GLY A 567 -23.05 40.25 -25.88
N MET A 568 -23.08 38.94 -26.12
CA MET A 568 -22.74 38.36 -27.44
C MET A 568 -23.70 38.82 -28.56
N LYS A 569 -24.99 39.02 -28.25
CA LYS A 569 -25.97 39.61 -29.19
C LYS A 569 -25.69 41.08 -29.50
N ALA A 570 -25.23 41.86 -28.53
CA ALA A 570 -24.84 43.25 -28.72
C ALA A 570 -23.60 43.35 -29.62
N ASP A 571 -22.57 42.55 -29.32
CA ASP A 571 -21.33 42.49 -30.11
C ASP A 571 -21.60 42.05 -31.55
N MET A 572 -22.47 41.05 -31.75
CA MET A 572 -22.91 40.60 -33.08
C MET A 572 -23.63 41.70 -33.88
N LYS A 573 -24.40 42.56 -33.20
CA LYS A 573 -25.09 43.68 -33.84
C LYS A 573 -24.09 44.75 -34.26
N GLU A 574 -23.15 45.08 -33.39
CA GLU A 574 -22.09 46.06 -33.70
C GLU A 574 -21.21 45.57 -34.86
N LEU A 575 -20.83 44.28 -34.87
CA LEU A 575 -20.09 43.68 -35.98
C LEU A 575 -20.84 43.78 -37.31
N ARG A 576 -22.17 43.55 -37.30
CA ARG A 576 -23.03 43.67 -38.47
C ARG A 576 -23.07 45.11 -39.00
N ASP A 577 -23.16 46.09 -38.11
CA ASP A 577 -23.18 47.50 -38.46
C ASP A 577 -21.83 47.94 -39.07
N VAL A 578 -20.70 47.45 -38.53
CA VAL A 578 -19.37 47.67 -39.12
C VAL A 578 -19.23 47.03 -40.50
N VAL A 579 -19.70 45.79 -40.68
CA VAL A 579 -19.65 45.09 -41.98
C VAL A 579 -20.50 45.79 -43.03
N THR A 580 -21.69 46.26 -42.68
CA THR A 580 -22.54 47.02 -43.61
C THR A 580 -21.91 48.36 -43.99
N GLN A 581 -21.27 49.05 -43.04
CA GLN A 581 -20.55 50.29 -43.34
C GLN A 581 -19.32 50.05 -44.25
N GLN A 582 -18.58 48.96 -44.05
CA GLN A 582 -17.49 48.59 -44.96
C GLN A 582 -18.00 48.21 -46.36
N SER A 583 -19.10 47.47 -46.45
CA SER A 583 -19.73 47.12 -47.73
C SER A 583 -20.12 48.36 -48.53
N GLN A 584 -20.70 49.38 -47.88
CA GLN A 584 -21.02 50.65 -48.50
C GLN A 584 -19.77 51.41 -48.99
N LYS A 585 -18.68 51.41 -48.20
CA LYS A 585 -17.40 52.01 -48.62
C LYS A 585 -16.81 51.28 -49.83
N VAL A 586 -16.87 49.95 -49.87
CA VAL A 586 -16.41 49.15 -51.01
C VAL A 586 -17.24 49.43 -52.26
N GLN A 587 -18.57 49.53 -52.14
CA GLN A 587 -19.43 49.92 -53.26
C GLN A 587 -19.10 51.32 -53.79
N ALA A 588 -18.87 52.30 -52.90
CA ALA A 588 -18.46 53.64 -53.29
C ALA A 588 -17.09 53.64 -53.98
N LEU A 589 -16.14 52.82 -53.51
CA LEU A 589 -14.82 52.66 -54.13
C LEU A 589 -14.93 52.03 -55.53
N ASN A 590 -15.78 51.02 -55.70
CA ASN A 590 -16.03 50.38 -57.00
C ASN A 590 -16.68 51.35 -57.99
N LEU A 591 -17.56 52.23 -57.54
CA LEU A 591 -18.14 53.30 -58.37
C LEU A 591 -17.08 54.32 -58.83
N LEU A 592 -16.13 54.67 -57.96
CA LEU A 592 -15.01 55.53 -58.31
C LEU A 592 -14.07 54.86 -59.33
N LEU A 593 -13.73 53.58 -59.13
CA LEU A 593 -12.92 52.80 -60.08
C LEU A 593 -13.61 52.66 -61.45
N ALA A 594 -14.93 52.46 -61.48
CA ALA A 594 -15.69 52.43 -62.74
C ALA A 594 -15.69 53.79 -63.45
N SER A 595 -15.67 54.90 -62.71
CA SER A 595 -15.57 56.25 -63.30
C SER A 595 -14.18 56.57 -63.87
N ASP A 596 -13.11 56.01 -63.29
CA ASP A 596 -11.74 56.12 -63.81
C ASP A 596 -11.54 55.28 -65.09
N GLU A 597 -12.17 54.10 -65.20
CA GLU A 597 -12.15 53.30 -66.44
C GLU A 597 -12.84 54.02 -67.62
N ASP A 598 -13.91 54.79 -67.36
CA ASP A 598 -14.57 55.59 -68.38
C ASP A 598 -13.78 56.84 -68.77
N GLY A 599 -12.99 57.39 -67.84
CA GLY A 599 -11.99 58.43 -68.11
C GLY A 599 -10.90 57.96 -69.06
N ASP A 600 -10.40 56.73 -68.88
CA ASP A 600 -9.32 56.18 -69.69
C ASP A 600 -9.79 55.71 -71.09
N LYS A 601 -11.05 55.24 -71.20
CA LYS A 601 -11.71 55.00 -72.52
C LYS A 601 -11.93 56.28 -73.32
N LYS A 602 -12.24 57.42 -72.67
CA LYS A 602 -12.35 58.72 -73.34
C LYS A 602 -11.00 59.31 -73.76
N LYS A 603 -9.90 59.05 -73.02
CA LYS A 603 -8.55 59.42 -73.46
C LYS A 603 -8.05 58.57 -74.65
N LYS A 604 -8.33 57.26 -74.68
CA LYS A 604 -7.98 56.41 -75.83
C LYS A 604 -8.77 56.68 -77.13
N LYS A 605 -9.99 57.25 -77.05
CA LYS A 605 -10.74 57.70 -78.23
C LYS A 605 -10.33 59.07 -78.79
N LYS A 606 -9.53 59.86 -78.06
CA LYS A 606 -8.98 61.16 -78.53
C LYS A 606 -7.57 61.07 -79.14
N ALA A 607 -6.95 59.89 -79.16
CA ALA A 607 -5.59 59.64 -79.67
C ALA A 607 -5.55 58.76 -80.95
N LYS A 608 -6.68 58.63 -81.66
CA LYS A 608 -6.80 57.98 -82.99
C LYS A 608 -7.67 58.81 -83.96
N GLY A 609 -7.53 60.14 -83.87
CA GLY A 609 -7.87 61.07 -84.94
C GLY A 609 -6.58 61.45 -85.65
#